data_AF-A4JW76-F1
#
_entry.id   AF-A4JW76-F1
#
_cell.length_a   1.000
_cell.length_b   1.000
_cell.length_c   1.000
_cell.angle_alpha   90.00
_cell.angle_beta   90.00
_cell.angle_gamma   90.00
#
_symmetry.space_group_name_H-M   'P 1'
#
loop_
_entity.id
_entity.type
_entity.pdbx_description
1 polymer ?
#
loop_
_entity_poly.entity_id
_entity_poly.type
_entity_poly.pdbx_seq_one_letter_code
_entity_poly.pdbx_strand_id
1 'polypeptide(L)'
;MQERAYLEAVPAYHATSPDGRTVPFIVSLLLHDAENKPRITPAVERSIDRTIDITGREGLALAIIADDDEMPATARRYVERAMGIPGAIILFRCQSPETAERLMQHLHAEYQLTLVRESAEPAPGP
;
A
#
# COMPACT_ATOMS: atom_id res chain seq x y z
N MET A 1 14.54 -10.97 -27.28
CA MET A 1 14.73 -11.08 -25.82
C MET A 1 14.57 -9.67 -25.27
N GLN A 2 13.39 -9.30 -24.77
CA GLN A 2 13.16 -7.97 -24.16
C GLN A 2 13.53 -8.08 -22.69
N GLU A 3 14.47 -7.25 -22.26
CA GLU A 3 14.81 -7.04 -20.86
C GLU A 3 13.57 -6.51 -20.15
N ARG A 4 12.85 -7.40 -19.45
CA ARG A 4 11.75 -7.00 -18.56
C ARG A 4 12.41 -6.24 -17.41
N ALA A 5 12.17 -4.93 -17.34
CA ALA A 5 12.42 -4.17 -16.13
C ALA A 5 11.64 -4.83 -14.99
N TYR A 6 12.32 -5.62 -14.16
CA TYR A 6 11.72 -6.15 -12.95
C TYR A 6 11.58 -4.98 -11.99
N LEU A 7 10.35 -4.60 -11.65
CA LEU A 7 10.09 -3.70 -10.53
C LEU A 7 10.71 -4.34 -9.29
N GLU A 8 11.77 -3.72 -8.75
CA GLU A 8 12.45 -4.22 -7.57
C GLU A 8 11.54 -4.15 -6.34
N ALA A 9 10.77 -3.07 -6.19
CA ALA A 9 9.75 -2.90 -5.16
C ALA A 9 8.66 -1.93 -5.65
N VAL A 10 7.45 -2.11 -5.11
CA VAL A 10 6.33 -1.16 -5.26
C VAL A 10 6.43 -0.11 -4.15
N PRO A 11 6.14 1.19 -4.40
CA PRO A 11 6.17 2.19 -3.34
C PRO A 11 5.12 1.91 -2.26
N ALA A 12 5.51 2.16 -1.01
CA ALA A 12 4.61 2.22 0.14
C ALA A 12 4.42 3.68 0.56
N TYR A 13 3.24 4.02 1.07
CA TYR A 13 2.89 5.37 1.51
C TYR A 13 2.28 5.33 2.90
N HIS A 14 2.48 6.37 3.69
CA HIS A 14 1.64 6.65 4.86
C HIS A 14 0.41 7.44 4.41
N ALA A 15 -0.78 6.98 4.80
CA ALA A 15 -1.98 7.79 4.85
C ALA A 15 -2.10 8.40 6.26
N THR A 16 -2.08 9.73 6.33
CA THR A 16 -2.31 10.48 7.57
C THR A 16 -3.71 11.09 7.53
N SER A 17 -4.55 10.75 8.49
CA SER A 17 -5.87 11.36 8.66
C SER A 17 -5.77 12.77 9.27
N PRO A 18 -6.82 13.60 9.14
CA PRO A 18 -6.85 14.95 9.72
C PRO A 18 -6.65 15.00 11.24
N ASP A 19 -6.94 13.90 11.94
CA ASP A 19 -6.72 13.76 13.39
C ASP A 19 -5.29 13.30 13.76
N GLY A 20 -4.41 13.15 12.77
CA GLY A 20 -3.00 12.79 12.95
C GLY A 20 -2.71 11.30 13.05
N ARG A 21 -3.71 10.42 13.00
CA ARG A 21 -3.47 8.96 12.93
C ARG A 21 -2.85 8.60 11.58
N THR A 22 -1.94 7.63 11.59
CA THR A 22 -1.21 7.21 10.39
C THR A 22 -1.28 5.71 10.19
N VAL A 23 -1.41 5.29 8.93
CA VAL A 23 -1.30 3.89 8.53
C VAL A 23 -0.52 3.78 7.21
N PRO A 24 0.52 2.93 7.13
CA PRO A 24 1.17 2.65 5.87
C PRO A 24 0.28 1.77 4.99
N PHE A 25 0.36 1.97 3.69
CA PHE A 25 -0.32 1.16 2.70
C PHE A 25 0.52 0.95 1.45
N ILE A 26 0.21 -0.13 0.74
CA ILE A 26 0.78 -0.53 -0.54
C ILE A 26 -0.40 -0.78 -1.50
N VAL A 27 -0.29 -0.31 -2.74
CA VAL A 27 -1.27 -0.59 -3.80
C VAL A 27 -0.65 -1.58 -4.78
N SER A 28 -1.37 -2.67 -5.06
CA SER A 28 -0.95 -3.71 -5.98
C SER A 28 -2.11 -4.20 -6.83
N LEU A 29 -1.84 -4.82 -7.98
CA LEU A 29 -2.87 -5.48 -8.76
C LEU A 29 -3.22 -6.84 -8.14
N LEU A 30 -4.51 -7.19 -8.20
CA LEU A 30 -5.01 -8.50 -7.86
C LEU A 30 -4.66 -9.48 -8.99
N LEU A 31 -3.52 -10.15 -8.83
CA LEU A 31 -3.08 -11.18 -9.77
C LEU A 31 -3.52 -12.57 -9.32
N HIS A 32 -3.79 -13.43 -10.29
CA HIS A 32 -4.10 -14.84 -10.08
C HIS A 32 -3.03 -15.71 -10.75
N ASP A 33 -2.72 -16.85 -10.13
CA ASP A 33 -1.86 -17.86 -10.75
C ASP A 33 -2.63 -18.75 -11.75
N ALA A 34 -1.94 -19.76 -12.30
CA ALA A 34 -2.53 -20.70 -13.27
C ALA A 34 -3.67 -21.55 -12.68
N GLU A 35 -3.78 -21.64 -11.35
CA GLU A 35 -4.88 -22.32 -10.64
C GLU A 35 -5.99 -21.34 -10.23
N ASN A 36 -5.96 -20.10 -10.72
CA ASN A 36 -6.87 -19.02 -10.35
C ASN A 36 -6.83 -18.66 -8.85
N LYS A 37 -5.69 -18.84 -8.17
CA LYS A 37 -5.51 -18.42 -6.77
C LYS A 37 -4.89 -17.02 -6.71
N PRO A 38 -5.40 -16.12 -5.85
CA PRO A 38 -4.82 -14.81 -5.68
C PRO A 38 -3.35 -14.90 -5.21
N ARG A 39 -2.44 -14.24 -5.92
CA ARG A 39 -1.00 -14.27 -5.62
C ARG A 39 -0.41 -12.87 -5.42
N ILE A 40 0.52 -12.78 -4.48
CA ILE A 40 1.35 -11.60 -4.26
C ILE A 40 2.65 -11.78 -5.06
N THR A 41 3.11 -10.73 -5.75
CA THR A 41 4.37 -10.79 -6.50
C THR A 41 5.55 -10.60 -5.56
N PRO A 42 6.75 -11.12 -5.90
CA PRO A 42 7.95 -10.90 -5.11
C PRO A 42 8.28 -9.41 -4.87
N ALA A 43 7.90 -8.53 -5.80
CA ALA A 43 8.08 -7.09 -5.64
C ALA A 43 7.19 -6.51 -4.53
N VAL A 44 5.96 -7.00 -4.39
CA VAL A 44 5.03 -6.57 -3.33
C VAL A 44 5.45 -7.16 -1.99
N GLU A 45 5.91 -8.42 -1.95
CA GLU A 45 6.48 -9.04 -0.74
C GLU A 45 7.64 -8.20 -0.18
N ARG A 46 8.62 -7.85 -1.03
CA ARG A 46 9.73 -6.97 -0.63
C ARG A 46 9.28 -5.60 -0.15
N SER A 47 8.21 -5.04 -0.72
CA SER A 47 7.64 -3.77 -0.24
C SER A 47 7.02 -3.90 1.14
N ILE A 48 6.37 -5.03 1.43
CA ILE A 48 5.83 -5.32 2.76
C ILE A 48 6.98 -5.42 3.75
N ASP A 49 7.98 -6.25 3.46
CA ASP A 49 9.16 -6.44 4.32
C ASP A 49 9.87 -5.12 4.60
N ARG A 50 10.15 -4.32 3.56
CA ARG A 50 10.76 -3.00 3.73
C ARG A 50 9.89 -2.05 4.55
N THR A 51 8.57 -2.12 4.41
CA THR A 51 7.65 -1.31 5.22
C THR A 51 7.69 -1.75 6.69
N ILE A 52 7.78 -3.06 6.95
CA ILE A 52 7.98 -3.60 8.30
C ILE A 52 9.29 -3.07 8.88
N ASP A 53 10.40 -3.17 8.14
CA ASP A 53 11.72 -2.73 8.59
C ASP A 53 11.75 -1.24 8.95
N ILE A 54 11.10 -0.39 8.14
CA ILE A 54 11.07 1.06 8.35
C ILE A 54 10.13 1.48 9.47
N THR A 55 8.96 0.84 9.56
CA THR A 55 7.86 1.33 10.43
C THR A 55 7.69 0.53 11.72
N GLY A 56 8.32 -0.65 11.83
CA GLY A 56 8.12 -1.61 12.91
C GLY A 56 6.71 -2.23 12.95
N ARG A 57 5.93 -2.09 11.87
CA ARG A 57 4.53 -2.54 11.80
C ARG A 57 4.44 -3.88 11.09
N GLU A 58 3.96 -4.92 11.76
CA GLU A 58 3.95 -6.30 11.22
C GLU A 58 2.55 -6.79 10.79
N GLY A 59 1.48 -6.08 11.15
CA GLY A 59 0.11 -6.52 10.92
C GLY A 59 -0.36 -6.25 9.50
N LEU A 60 -0.45 -7.26 8.65
CA LEU A 60 -0.94 -7.08 7.27
C LEU A 60 -2.47 -7.15 7.17
N ALA A 61 -3.10 -6.03 6.81
CA ALA A 61 -4.53 -5.92 6.50
C ALA A 61 -4.75 -5.98 4.98
N LEU A 62 -5.38 -7.05 4.49
CA LEU A 62 -5.71 -7.21 3.07
C LEU A 62 -7.02 -6.50 2.72
N ALA A 63 -6.99 -5.67 1.68
CA ALA A 63 -8.15 -4.98 1.14
C ALA A 63 -8.26 -5.24 -0.36
N ILE A 64 -9.31 -5.95 -0.78
CA ILE A 64 -9.61 -6.11 -2.21
C ILE A 64 -10.48 -4.94 -2.64
N ILE A 65 -10.06 -4.26 -3.71
CA ILE A 65 -10.74 -3.10 -4.25
C ILE A 65 -11.27 -3.46 -5.64
N ALA A 66 -12.60 -3.46 -5.75
CA ALA A 66 -13.31 -3.72 -6.99
C ALA A 66 -13.47 -2.43 -7.82
N ASP A 67 -13.65 -2.61 -9.12
CA ASP A 67 -13.92 -1.50 -10.03
C ASP A 67 -15.41 -1.15 -10.06
N ASP A 68 -15.91 -0.59 -8.96
CA ASP A 68 -17.31 -0.19 -8.80
C ASP A 68 -17.44 1.21 -8.19
N ASP A 69 -18.68 1.70 -8.10
CA ASP A 69 -18.99 3.00 -7.53
C ASP A 69 -18.87 3.03 -5.99
N GLU A 70 -18.80 1.86 -5.34
CA GLU A 70 -18.63 1.72 -3.89
C GLU A 70 -17.14 1.79 -3.46
N MET A 71 -16.21 1.76 -4.43
CA MET A 71 -14.77 1.80 -4.19
C MET A 71 -14.34 2.88 -3.18
N PRO A 72 -14.78 4.16 -3.27
CA PRO A 72 -14.36 5.19 -2.33
C PRO A 72 -14.78 4.88 -0.89
N ALA A 73 -16.03 4.46 -0.69
CA ALA A 73 -16.54 4.11 0.64
C ALA A 73 -15.81 2.88 1.22
N THR A 74 -15.52 1.90 0.36
CA THR A 74 -14.76 0.70 0.73
C THR A 74 -13.33 1.03 1.12
N ALA A 75 -12.63 1.85 0.34
CA ALA A 75 -11.27 2.30 0.62
C ALA A 75 -11.19 3.01 1.98
N ARG A 76 -12.06 4.00 2.20
CA ARG A 76 -12.15 4.72 3.47
C ARG A 76 -12.38 3.78 4.67
N ARG A 77 -13.30 2.83 4.53
CA ARG A 77 -13.60 1.85 5.59
C ARG A 77 -12.37 1.02 5.97
N TYR A 78 -11.57 0.58 4.98
CA TYR A 78 -10.35 -0.17 5.26
C TYR A 78 -9.29 0.68 5.95
N VAL A 79 -9.12 1.92 5.52
CA VAL A 79 -8.17 2.86 6.16
C VAL A 79 -8.55 3.12 7.60
N GLU A 80 -9.79 3.52 7.88
CA GLU A 80 -10.25 3.81 9.24
C GLU A 80 -10.13 2.59 10.16
N ARG A 81 -10.46 1.40 9.64
CA ARG A 81 -10.31 0.16 10.40
C ARG A 81 -8.84 -0.12 10.72
N ALA A 82 -7.94 0.02 9.75
CA ALA A 82 -6.53 -0.25 9.94
C ALA A 82 -5.86 0.78 10.87
N MET A 83 -6.30 2.05 10.84
CA MET A 83 -5.86 3.07 11.80
C MET A 83 -6.23 2.71 13.25
N GLY A 84 -7.28 1.92 13.46
CA GLY A 84 -7.67 1.40 14.77
C GLY A 84 -6.89 0.16 15.22
N ILE A 85 -6.03 -0.41 14.37
CA ILE A 85 -5.25 -1.62 14.65
C ILE A 85 -3.77 -1.23 14.81
N PRO A 86 -3.20 -1.28 16.03
CA PRO A 86 -1.79 -1.02 16.25
C PRO A 86 -0.92 -1.94 15.39
N GLY A 87 0.10 -1.37 14.75
CA GLY A 87 1.03 -2.15 13.92
C GLY A 87 0.48 -2.55 12.55
N ALA A 88 -0.65 -2.02 12.09
CA ALA A 88 -1.21 -2.39 10.78
C ALA A 88 -0.48 -1.73 9.59
N ILE A 89 -0.36 -2.51 8.50
CA ILE A 89 -0.04 -2.11 7.11
C ILE A 89 -1.20 -2.56 6.23
N ILE A 90 -1.68 -1.70 5.34
CA ILE A 90 -2.74 -2.06 4.38
C ILE A 90 -2.11 -2.53 3.07
N LEU A 91 -2.52 -3.68 2.54
CA LEU A 91 -2.27 -4.05 1.16
C LEU A 91 -3.57 -3.97 0.37
N PHE A 92 -3.69 -2.92 -0.45
CA PHE A 92 -4.75 -2.80 -1.43
C PHE A 92 -4.45 -3.65 -2.65
N ARG A 93 -5.41 -4.49 -3.05
CA ARG A 93 -5.37 -5.35 -4.22
C ARG A 93 -6.47 -4.93 -5.18
N CYS A 94 -6.09 -4.20 -6.23
CA CYS A 94 -7.01 -3.61 -7.20
C CYS A 94 -7.24 -4.57 -8.37
N GLN A 95 -8.47 -4.68 -8.83
CA GLN A 95 -8.82 -5.56 -9.96
C GLN A 95 -8.20 -5.12 -11.30
N SER A 96 -7.94 -3.82 -11.47
CA SER A 96 -7.35 -3.27 -12.68
C SER A 96 -6.40 -2.10 -12.37
N PRO A 97 -5.52 -1.71 -13.32
CA PRO A 97 -4.72 -0.49 -13.23
C PRO A 97 -5.57 0.77 -13.05
N GLU A 98 -6.72 0.84 -13.74
CA GLU A 98 -7.66 1.96 -13.65
C GLU A 98 -8.23 2.10 -12.23
N THR A 99 -8.60 0.99 -11.60
CA THR A 99 -9.03 0.98 -10.19
C THR A 99 -7.90 1.41 -9.26
N ALA A 100 -6.66 1.01 -9.52
CA ALA A 100 -5.51 1.43 -8.72
C ALA A 100 -5.25 2.93 -8.81
N GLU A 101 -5.37 3.52 -9.99
CA GLU A 101 -5.25 4.96 -10.18
C GLU A 101 -6.39 5.72 -9.47
N ARG A 102 -7.65 5.30 -9.68
CA ARG A 102 -8.81 5.89 -9.01
C ARG A 102 -8.70 5.80 -7.49
N LEU A 103 -8.23 4.67 -6.96
CA LEU A 103 -7.97 4.48 -5.54
C LEU A 103 -6.90 5.46 -5.04
N MET A 104 -5.77 5.59 -5.73
CA MET A 104 -4.71 6.53 -5.35
C MET A 104 -5.20 7.98 -5.35
N GLN A 105 -5.98 8.38 -6.35
CA GLN A 105 -6.59 9.72 -6.42
C GLN A 105 -7.54 9.94 -5.24
N HIS A 106 -8.37 8.96 -4.90
CA HIS A 106 -9.27 9.04 -3.75
C HIS A 106 -8.50 9.15 -2.43
N LEU A 107 -7.49 8.29 -2.20
CA LEU A 107 -6.67 8.34 -1.00
C LEU A 107 -5.93 9.67 -0.86
N HIS A 108 -5.44 10.24 -1.96
CA HIS A 108 -4.79 11.54 -1.96
C HIS A 108 -5.75 12.70 -1.66
N ALA A 109 -7.03 12.58 -2.01
CA ALA A 109 -8.04 13.59 -1.71
C ALA A 109 -8.45 13.57 -0.22
N GLU A 110 -8.53 12.38 0.39
CA GLU A 110 -9.02 12.21 1.77
C GLU A 110 -7.91 12.27 2.83
N TYR A 111 -6.69 11.89 2.46
CA TYR A 111 -5.57 11.74 3.38
C TYR A 111 -4.34 12.48 2.90
N GLN A 112 -3.52 12.95 3.85
CA GLN A 112 -2.17 13.41 3.50
C GLN A 112 -1.28 12.19 3.24
N LEU A 113 -0.82 12.05 2.00
CA LEU A 113 0.05 10.94 1.59
C LEU A 113 1.51 11.33 1.66
N THR A 114 2.33 10.51 2.32
CA THR A 114 3.80 10.65 2.31
C THR A 114 4.45 9.32 1.96
N LEU A 115 5.57 9.32 1.23
CA LEU A 115 6.25 8.07 0.91
C LEU A 115 6.85 7.45 2.17
N VAL A 116 6.69 6.14 2.36
CA VAL A 116 7.47 5.39 3.36
C VAL A 116 8.91 5.37 2.85
N ARG A 117 9.80 6.04 3.58
CA ARG A 117 11.23 6.12 3.28
C ARG A 117 12.00 5.81 4.54
N GLU A 118 13.19 5.25 4.37
CA GLU A 118 14.19 5.28 5.42
C GLU A 118 14.45 6.74 5.78
N SER A 119 14.48 7.04 7.08
CA SER A 119 15.07 8.28 7.55
C SER A 119 16.49 8.31 6.99
N ALA A 120 16.80 9.28 6.13
CA ALA A 120 18.18 9.49 5.71
C ALA A 120 19.03 9.58 6.99
N GLU A 121 20.03 8.71 7.13
CA GLU A 121 21.01 8.83 8.21
C GLU A 121 21.46 10.30 8.27
N PRO A 122 21.47 10.94 9.44
CA PRO A 122 22.07 12.26 9.55
C PRO A 122 23.51 12.10 9.09
N ALA A 123 23.90 12.88 8.07
CA ALA A 123 25.27 12.89 7.58
C ALA A 123 26.23 12.97 8.78
N PRO A 124 27.34 12.20 8.80
CA PRO A 124 28.34 12.36 9.84
C PRO A 124 28.84 13.79 9.73
N GLY A 125 28.52 14.61 10.72
CA GLY A 125 29.04 15.97 10.83
C GLY A 125 30.11 16.02 11.90
N PRO A 126 30.90 17.10 11.91
CA PRO A 126 31.78 17.58 10.84
C PRO A 126 33.11 16.78 10.75
#